data_AF-A0A229S5B9-F1
#
_entry.id   AF-A0A229S5B9-F1
#
_cell.length_a   1.000
_cell.length_b   1.000
_cell.length_c   1.000
_cell.angle_alpha   90.00
_cell.angle_beta   90.00
_cell.angle_gamma   90.00
#
_symmetry.space_group_name_H-M   'P 1'
#
loop_
_entity.id
_entity.type
_entity.pdbx_description
1 polymer ?
#
loop_
_entity_poly.entity_id
_entity_poly.type
_entity_poly.pdbx_seq_one_letter_code
_entity_poly.pdbx_strand_id
1 'polypeptide(L)'
;MNETADRVLGGCRIAVLLATAVIQVGLSLIRLDGPASRIAFTALAAVLVVAAWWVLRWKPVPWPVALPGAVVVLAASATAIWALPPDQLFGDGDWASGLAGWHLLVLLLDRPALAMAALVLQMTLTFVRQGAAPADRGEIGSAVIVGLSVLAFQAATLTLIRVVNRRAGEAAEASAERDRQAHRKALAEQREADQRSRFAGQLGATLPLLAGLADRTLDPRDETVRQRCTLAATQLRRLFAENDDVGDPLVHEVSACVDLAERRGLTVTLAVSGEPAPVPTAVRRELTGPLMTALAAARSQARVSVLRTGDEIRVAAITDGEPGAQANGSGGVDVEWHALGERSWMEAKWRSRPN
;
A
#
# COMPACT_ATOMS: atom_id res chain seq x y z
N MET A 1 -6.71 2.30 -7.11
CA MET A 1 -7.81 3.02 -7.78
C MET A 1 -9.03 2.81 -6.89
N ASN A 2 -9.46 3.87 -6.18
CA ASN A 2 -10.27 3.74 -4.96
C ASN A 2 -11.76 3.54 -5.31
N GLU A 3 -12.22 2.30 -5.19
CA GLU A 3 -13.60 1.87 -5.50
C GLU A 3 -14.68 2.73 -4.81
N THR A 4 -14.40 3.27 -3.63
CA THR A 4 -15.30 4.17 -2.89
C THR A 4 -15.41 5.56 -3.53
N ALA A 5 -14.30 6.14 -3.98
CA ALA A 5 -14.31 7.43 -4.67
C ALA A 5 -15.01 7.32 -6.04
N ASP A 6 -14.79 6.21 -6.75
CA ASP A 6 -15.46 5.92 -8.02
C ASP A 6 -16.98 5.73 -7.85
N ARG A 7 -17.43 5.11 -6.75
CA ARG A 7 -18.86 5.00 -6.40
C ARG A 7 -19.47 6.37 -6.07
N VAL A 8 -18.79 7.24 -5.33
CA VAL A 8 -19.30 8.58 -5.02
C VAL A 8 -19.44 9.41 -6.30
N LEU A 9 -18.42 9.39 -7.17
CA LEU A 9 -18.46 10.01 -8.50
C LEU A 9 -19.62 9.48 -9.36
N GLY A 10 -19.80 8.15 -9.38
CA GLY A 10 -20.92 7.51 -10.09
C GLY A 10 -22.29 7.96 -9.57
N GLY A 11 -22.44 8.03 -8.25
CA GLY A 11 -23.66 8.56 -7.62
C GLY A 11 -23.94 10.02 -7.99
N CYS A 12 -22.91 10.88 -7.98
CA CYS A 12 -23.04 12.27 -8.42
C CYS A 12 -23.46 12.36 -9.90
N ARG A 13 -22.90 11.53 -10.79
CA ARG A 13 -23.30 11.51 -12.22
C ARG A 13 -24.76 11.14 -12.39
N ILE A 14 -25.22 10.12 -11.67
CA ILE A 14 -26.63 9.69 -11.70
C ILE A 14 -27.54 10.81 -11.17
N ALA A 15 -27.18 11.48 -10.08
CA ALA A 15 -27.95 12.58 -9.53
C ALA A 15 -28.07 13.76 -10.51
N VAL A 16 -26.96 14.18 -11.14
CA VAL A 16 -26.97 15.25 -12.15
C VAL A 16 -27.76 14.82 -13.38
N LEU A 17 -27.66 13.56 -13.82
CA LEU A 17 -28.42 13.02 -14.93
C LEU A 17 -29.93 13.03 -14.66
N LEU A 18 -30.35 12.58 -13.48
CA LEU A 18 -31.75 12.60 -13.06
C LEU A 18 -32.28 14.03 -12.96
N ALA A 19 -31.51 14.96 -12.36
CA ALA A 19 -31.88 16.37 -12.33
C ALA A 19 -32.03 16.93 -13.74
N THR A 20 -31.11 16.62 -14.66
CA THR A 20 -31.17 17.06 -16.06
C THR A 20 -32.41 16.51 -16.76
N ALA A 21 -32.72 15.23 -16.58
CA ALA A 21 -33.91 14.60 -17.15
C ALA A 21 -35.21 15.24 -16.63
N VAL A 22 -35.29 15.48 -15.33
CA VAL A 22 -36.44 16.12 -14.69
C VAL A 22 -36.62 17.57 -15.18
N ILE A 23 -35.54 18.34 -15.29
CA ILE A 23 -35.61 19.71 -15.81
C ILE A 23 -36.04 19.70 -17.28
N GLN A 24 -35.45 18.84 -18.10
CA GLN A 24 -35.78 18.75 -19.53
C GLN A 24 -37.25 18.40 -19.74
N VAL A 25 -37.77 17.37 -19.07
CA VAL A 25 -39.15 16.91 -19.27
C VAL A 25 -40.16 17.81 -18.55
N GLY A 26 -39.84 18.24 -17.32
CA GLY A 26 -40.78 18.96 -16.46
C GLY A 26 -40.88 20.46 -16.74
N LEU A 27 -39.76 21.12 -17.06
CA LEU A 27 -39.72 22.57 -17.25
C LEU A 27 -39.67 22.99 -18.72
N SER A 28 -38.97 22.24 -19.57
CA SER A 28 -38.73 22.66 -20.96
C SER A 28 -39.81 22.19 -21.94
N LEU A 29 -40.46 21.04 -21.69
CA LEU A 29 -41.46 20.47 -22.60
C LEU A 29 -42.66 21.41 -22.85
N ILE A 30 -43.10 22.14 -21.82
CA ILE A 30 -44.25 23.05 -21.87
C ILE A 30 -43.90 24.37 -22.61
N ARG A 31 -42.60 24.67 -22.78
CA ARG A 31 -42.08 25.92 -23.38
C ARG A 31 -41.61 25.75 -24.83
N LEU A 32 -41.98 24.64 -25.49
CA LEU A 32 -41.50 24.33 -26.83
C LEU A 32 -42.30 25.04 -27.92
N ASP A 33 -41.76 26.16 -28.40
CA ASP A 33 -42.36 26.91 -29.51
C ASP A 33 -41.64 26.68 -30.85
N GLY A 34 -42.40 26.23 -31.85
CA GLY A 34 -41.92 26.07 -33.23
C GLY A 34 -41.07 24.82 -33.52
N PRO A 35 -40.73 24.58 -34.80
CA PRO A 35 -40.00 23.39 -35.22
C PRO A 35 -38.54 23.37 -34.78
N ALA A 36 -37.87 24.53 -34.75
CA ALA A 36 -36.47 24.64 -34.32
C ALA A 36 -36.28 24.24 -32.83
N SER A 37 -37.19 24.69 -31.96
CA SER A 37 -37.20 24.33 -30.53
C SER A 37 -37.38 22.83 -30.32
N ARG A 38 -38.30 22.20 -31.08
CA ARG A 38 -38.50 20.74 -31.06
C ARG A 38 -37.27 19.97 -31.52
N ILE A 39 -36.61 20.43 -32.59
CA ILE A 39 -35.37 19.80 -33.09
C ILE A 39 -34.28 19.90 -32.01
N ALA A 40 -34.04 21.09 -31.45
CA ALA A 40 -33.06 21.29 -30.37
C ALA A 40 -33.38 20.40 -29.15
N PHE A 41 -34.64 20.33 -28.74
CA PHE A 41 -35.08 19.48 -27.64
C PHE A 41 -34.82 17.98 -27.91
N THR A 42 -35.15 17.50 -29.11
CA THR A 42 -34.89 16.10 -29.48
C THR A 42 -33.40 15.77 -29.55
N ALA A 43 -32.57 16.70 -30.00
CA ALA A 43 -31.12 16.55 -30.01
C ALA A 43 -30.55 16.44 -28.57
N LEU A 44 -31.01 17.30 -27.65
CA LEU A 44 -30.65 17.24 -26.23
C LEU A 44 -31.10 15.91 -25.60
N ALA A 45 -32.32 15.45 -25.92
CA ALA A 45 -32.83 14.16 -25.44
C ALA A 45 -31.96 12.99 -25.93
N ALA A 46 -31.54 13.00 -27.20
CA ALA A 46 -30.65 11.97 -27.73
C ALA A 46 -29.30 11.96 -27.01
N VAL A 47 -28.71 13.14 -26.76
CA VAL A 47 -27.47 13.28 -25.99
C VAL A 47 -27.65 12.74 -24.57
N LEU A 48 -28.76 13.06 -23.91
CA LEU A 48 -29.06 12.59 -22.57
C LEU A 48 -29.20 11.07 -22.51
N VAL A 49 -29.85 10.44 -23.50
CA VAL A 49 -29.96 8.97 -23.60
C VAL A 49 -28.59 8.32 -23.78
N VAL A 50 -27.75 8.88 -24.66
CA VAL A 50 -26.37 8.38 -24.86
C VAL A 50 -25.56 8.52 -23.58
N ALA A 51 -25.65 9.66 -22.89
CA ALA A 51 -24.99 9.86 -21.60
C ALA A 51 -25.51 8.89 -20.53
N ALA A 52 -26.83 8.67 -20.47
CA ALA A 52 -27.48 7.74 -19.55
C ALA A 52 -26.95 6.33 -19.72
N TRP A 53 -26.77 5.86 -20.97
CA TRP A 53 -26.22 4.54 -21.24
C TRP A 53 -24.87 4.29 -20.53
N TRP A 54 -23.98 5.29 -20.52
CA TRP A 54 -22.68 5.20 -19.85
C TRP A 54 -22.77 5.40 -18.33
N VAL A 55 -23.54 6.40 -17.90
CA VAL A 55 -23.69 6.76 -16.49
C VAL A 55 -24.37 5.63 -15.69
N LEU A 56 -25.40 4.99 -16.23
CA LEU A 56 -26.08 3.85 -15.58
C LEU A 56 -25.18 2.61 -15.47
N ARG A 57 -24.15 2.51 -16.33
CA ARG A 57 -23.12 1.46 -16.25
C ARG A 57 -22.02 1.80 -15.24
N TRP A 58 -22.18 2.87 -14.46
CA TRP A 58 -21.17 3.40 -13.54
C TRP A 58 -19.85 3.77 -14.22
N LYS A 59 -19.90 4.06 -15.54
CA LYS A 59 -18.72 4.43 -16.33
C LYS A 59 -18.73 5.92 -16.66
N PRO A 60 -17.55 6.58 -16.73
CA PRO A 60 -17.46 7.92 -17.29
C PRO A 60 -17.88 7.90 -18.76
N VAL A 61 -18.47 9.01 -19.23
CA VAL A 61 -18.71 9.20 -20.67
C VAL A 61 -17.35 9.29 -21.36
N PRO A 62 -17.05 8.42 -22.32
CA PRO A 62 -15.74 8.42 -22.97
C PRO A 62 -15.55 9.71 -23.79
N TRP A 63 -14.33 10.23 -23.82
CA TRP A 63 -13.95 11.43 -24.56
C TRP A 63 -14.49 11.52 -26.00
N PRO A 64 -14.37 10.48 -26.85
CA PRO A 64 -14.90 10.52 -28.22
C PRO A 64 -16.43 10.65 -28.30
N VAL A 65 -17.15 10.45 -27.19
CA VAL A 65 -18.61 10.65 -27.10
C VAL A 65 -18.93 11.99 -26.41
N ALA A 66 -18.18 12.33 -25.36
CA ALA A 66 -18.39 13.56 -24.60
C ALA A 66 -18.18 14.83 -25.43
N LEU A 67 -17.12 14.88 -26.25
CA LEU A 67 -16.84 16.03 -27.12
C LEU A 67 -17.94 16.29 -28.16
N PRO A 68 -18.29 15.34 -29.04
CA PRO A 68 -19.35 15.58 -30.01
C PRO A 68 -20.70 15.81 -29.31
N GLY A 69 -20.97 15.13 -28.19
CA GLY A 69 -22.15 15.43 -27.37
C GLY A 69 -22.19 16.88 -26.89
N ALA A 70 -21.06 17.42 -26.42
CA ALA A 70 -20.95 18.81 -25.99
C ALA A 70 -21.14 19.79 -27.15
N VAL A 71 -20.58 19.48 -28.32
CA VAL A 71 -20.78 20.27 -29.55
C VAL A 71 -22.26 20.26 -29.96
N VAL A 72 -22.93 19.11 -29.90
CA VAL A 72 -24.36 18.99 -30.18
C VAL A 72 -25.19 19.79 -29.18
N VAL A 73 -24.84 19.76 -27.88
CA VAL A 73 -25.51 20.56 -26.85
C VAL A 73 -25.34 22.06 -27.12
N LEU A 74 -24.13 22.52 -27.43
CA LEU A 74 -23.87 23.93 -27.76
C LEU A 74 -24.60 24.34 -29.05
N ALA A 75 -24.63 23.49 -30.08
CA ALA A 75 -25.35 23.75 -31.32
C ALA A 75 -26.89 23.77 -31.12
N ALA A 76 -27.42 22.84 -30.33
CA ALA A 76 -28.84 22.80 -29.96
C ALA A 76 -29.23 24.03 -29.12
N SER A 77 -28.37 24.45 -28.20
CA SER A 77 -28.61 25.66 -27.43
C SER A 77 -28.50 26.92 -28.28
N ALA A 78 -27.52 27.00 -29.18
CA ALA A 78 -27.39 28.11 -30.10
C ALA A 78 -28.63 28.20 -31.02
N THR A 79 -29.09 27.09 -31.59
CA THR A 79 -30.31 27.09 -32.42
C THR A 79 -31.55 27.53 -31.65
N ALA A 80 -31.70 27.16 -30.38
CA ALA A 80 -32.77 27.66 -29.51
C ALA A 80 -32.64 29.17 -29.24
N ILE A 81 -31.43 29.67 -28.95
CA ILE A 81 -31.15 31.11 -28.75
C ILE A 81 -31.43 31.92 -30.01
N TRP A 82 -31.07 31.41 -31.18
CA TRP A 82 -31.29 32.10 -32.46
C TRP A 82 -32.74 32.03 -32.94
N ALA A 83 -33.51 31.03 -32.49
CA ALA A 83 -34.94 30.94 -32.76
C ALA A 83 -35.78 31.92 -31.93
N LEU A 84 -35.22 32.44 -30.83
CA LEU A 84 -35.90 33.41 -29.97
C LEU A 84 -35.58 34.87 -30.37
N PRO A 85 -36.56 35.78 -30.24
CA PRO A 85 -36.30 37.21 -30.22
C PRO A 85 -35.31 37.58 -29.11
N PRO A 86 -34.32 38.47 -29.37
CA PRO A 86 -33.26 38.77 -28.42
C PRO A 86 -33.76 39.46 -27.13
N ASP A 87 -34.93 40.10 -27.15
CA ASP A 87 -35.63 40.67 -26.00
C ASP A 87 -36.21 39.61 -25.04
N GLN A 88 -36.38 38.36 -25.50
CA GLN A 88 -36.94 37.27 -24.70
C GLN A 88 -35.87 36.36 -24.06
N LEU A 89 -34.59 36.61 -24.34
CA LEU A 89 -33.47 35.86 -23.75
C LEU A 89 -33.34 36.16 -22.25
N PHE A 90 -33.05 35.14 -21.45
CA PHE A 90 -33.11 35.17 -19.97
C PHE A 90 -34.50 35.43 -19.35
N GLY A 91 -35.55 35.52 -20.17
CA GLY A 91 -36.95 35.58 -19.74
C GLY A 91 -37.63 34.22 -19.76
N ASP A 92 -38.97 34.21 -19.73
CA ASP A 92 -39.76 32.97 -19.67
C ASP A 92 -39.62 32.08 -20.92
N GLY A 93 -39.30 32.66 -22.08
CA GLY A 93 -39.07 31.91 -23.32
C GLY A 93 -37.74 31.15 -23.35
N ASP A 94 -36.74 31.57 -22.56
CA ASP A 94 -35.39 31.00 -22.60
C ASP A 94 -35.27 29.73 -21.77
N TRP A 95 -35.84 28.64 -22.30
CA TRP A 95 -35.77 27.33 -21.68
C TRP A 95 -34.41 26.62 -21.87
N ALA A 96 -33.64 27.02 -22.89
CA ALA A 96 -32.46 26.30 -23.34
C ALA A 96 -31.18 26.66 -22.58
N SER A 97 -31.00 27.94 -22.21
CA SER A 97 -29.75 28.43 -21.60
C SER A 97 -29.39 27.73 -20.28
N GLY A 98 -30.38 27.59 -19.39
CA GLY A 98 -30.20 26.85 -18.13
C GLY A 98 -30.02 25.35 -18.35
N LEU A 99 -30.77 24.76 -19.29
CA LEU A 99 -30.77 23.33 -19.55
C LEU A 99 -29.47 22.83 -20.22
N ALA A 100 -28.92 23.61 -21.15
CA ALA A 100 -27.68 23.28 -21.85
C ALA A 100 -26.51 23.12 -20.88
N GLY A 101 -26.43 23.99 -19.86
CA GLY A 101 -25.38 23.88 -18.85
C GLY A 101 -25.46 22.60 -18.02
N TRP A 102 -26.66 22.09 -17.73
CA TRP A 102 -26.82 20.79 -17.06
C TRP A 102 -26.33 19.62 -17.93
N HIS A 103 -26.61 19.65 -19.24
CA HIS A 103 -26.08 18.65 -20.18
C HIS A 103 -24.56 18.70 -20.28
N LEU A 104 -23.97 19.89 -20.30
CA LEU A 104 -22.52 20.07 -20.26
C LEU A 104 -21.92 19.52 -18.96
N LEU A 105 -22.58 19.72 -17.81
CA LEU A 105 -22.14 19.12 -16.55
C LEU A 105 -22.19 17.59 -16.58
N VAL A 106 -23.24 16.97 -17.15
CA VAL A 106 -23.33 15.51 -17.29
C VAL A 106 -22.18 14.95 -18.13
N LEU A 107 -21.89 15.58 -19.27
CA LEU A 107 -20.89 15.09 -20.22
C LEU A 107 -19.45 15.37 -19.79
N LEU A 108 -19.20 16.52 -19.16
CA LEU A 108 -17.86 17.03 -18.84
C LEU A 108 -17.54 17.03 -17.34
N LEU A 109 -18.29 16.31 -16.50
CA LEU A 109 -18.08 16.29 -15.04
C LEU A 109 -16.63 15.96 -14.64
N ASP A 110 -16.00 15.08 -15.41
CA ASP A 110 -14.62 14.64 -15.18
C ASP A 110 -13.57 15.67 -15.61
N ARG A 111 -14.00 16.73 -16.33
CA ARG A 111 -13.15 17.74 -16.97
C ARG A 111 -13.64 19.14 -16.60
N PRO A 112 -13.37 19.61 -15.37
CA PRO A 112 -13.97 20.84 -14.82
C PRO A 112 -13.62 22.10 -15.61
N ALA A 113 -12.39 22.17 -16.15
CA ALA A 113 -11.91 23.33 -16.88
C ALA A 113 -12.64 23.42 -18.23
N LEU A 114 -12.84 22.28 -18.89
CA LEU A 114 -13.58 22.22 -20.15
C LEU A 114 -15.08 22.43 -19.92
N ALA A 115 -15.63 21.89 -18.83
CA ALA A 115 -17.00 22.16 -18.40
C ALA A 115 -17.22 23.65 -18.16
N MET A 116 -16.35 24.28 -17.35
CA MET A 116 -16.42 25.72 -17.06
C MET A 116 -16.25 26.56 -18.33
N ALA A 117 -15.28 26.21 -19.20
CA ALA A 117 -15.09 26.90 -20.46
C ALA A 117 -16.33 26.80 -21.36
N ALA A 118 -16.96 25.63 -21.45
CA ALA A 118 -18.19 25.44 -22.22
C ALA A 118 -19.38 26.22 -21.63
N LEU A 119 -19.52 26.24 -20.29
CA LEU A 119 -20.54 27.03 -19.59
C LEU A 119 -20.36 28.53 -19.84
N VAL A 120 -19.13 29.04 -19.72
CA VAL A 120 -18.79 30.45 -19.96
C VAL A 120 -19.00 30.80 -21.44
N LEU A 121 -18.61 29.92 -22.36
CA LEU A 121 -18.82 30.13 -23.81
C LEU A 121 -20.31 30.22 -24.13
N GLN A 122 -21.10 29.29 -23.62
CA GLN A 122 -22.55 29.26 -23.79
C GLN A 122 -23.20 30.54 -23.24
N MET A 123 -22.82 30.94 -22.03
CA MET A 123 -23.35 32.13 -21.37
C MET A 123 -22.96 33.41 -22.12
N THR A 124 -21.70 33.51 -22.55
CA THR A 124 -21.20 34.63 -23.37
C THR A 124 -21.98 34.76 -24.67
N LEU A 125 -22.24 33.65 -25.38
CA LEU A 125 -23.01 33.66 -26.62
C LEU A 125 -24.42 34.20 -26.41
N THR A 126 -25.05 33.81 -25.30
CA THR A 126 -26.41 34.26 -24.93
C THR A 126 -26.44 35.76 -24.63
N PHE A 127 -25.48 36.26 -23.83
CA PHE A 127 -25.33 37.69 -23.55
C PHE A 127 -25.03 38.53 -24.79
N VAL A 128 -24.15 38.06 -25.68
CA VAL A 128 -23.83 38.76 -26.93
C VAL A 128 -25.07 38.87 -27.82
N ARG A 129 -25.87 37.80 -27.92
CA ARG A 129 -27.11 37.82 -28.70
C ARG A 129 -28.15 38.77 -28.11
N GLN A 130 -28.29 38.79 -26.78
CA GLN A 130 -29.21 39.70 -26.09
C GLN A 130 -28.80 41.17 -26.29
N GLY A 131 -27.50 41.48 -26.18
CA GLY A 131 -26.98 42.84 -26.36
C GLY A 131 -27.19 43.44 -27.75
N ALA A 132 -27.65 42.64 -28.73
CA ALA A 132 -28.07 43.11 -30.04
C ALA A 132 -29.51 43.66 -30.08
N ALA A 133 -30.30 43.50 -29.01
CA ALA A 133 -31.62 44.12 -28.85
C ALA A 133 -31.52 45.50 -28.18
N PRO A 134 -32.37 46.48 -28.56
CA PRO A 134 -32.60 47.65 -27.74
C PRO A 134 -33.29 47.20 -26.44
N ALA A 135 -32.64 47.44 -25.30
CA ALA A 135 -33.12 47.04 -23.98
C ALA A 135 -32.94 48.18 -22.98
N ASP A 136 -33.89 48.31 -22.04
CA ASP A 136 -33.79 49.29 -20.97
C ASP A 136 -32.79 48.86 -19.89
N ARG A 137 -32.27 49.82 -19.11
CA ARG A 137 -31.31 49.51 -18.02
C ARG A 137 -31.83 48.46 -17.02
N GLY A 138 -33.14 48.46 -16.76
CA GLY A 138 -33.78 47.49 -15.87
C GLY A 138 -33.76 46.07 -16.43
N GLU A 139 -34.03 45.91 -17.73
CA GLU A 139 -34.03 44.62 -18.43
C GLU A 139 -32.62 44.04 -18.50
N ILE A 140 -31.62 44.87 -18.84
CA ILE A 140 -30.21 44.49 -18.82
C ILE A 140 -29.80 44.01 -17.43
N GLY A 141 -30.17 44.75 -16.38
CA GLY A 141 -29.90 44.37 -15.00
C GLY A 141 -30.52 43.02 -14.64
N SER A 142 -31.78 42.80 -15.00
CA SER A 142 -32.48 41.54 -14.73
C SER A 142 -31.83 40.35 -15.43
N ALA A 143 -31.44 40.51 -16.70
CA ALA A 143 -30.83 39.45 -17.49
C ALA A 143 -29.42 39.09 -16.98
N VAL A 144 -28.63 40.09 -16.60
CA VAL A 144 -27.33 39.87 -15.97
C VAL A 144 -27.48 39.10 -14.66
N ILE A 145 -28.45 39.47 -13.83
CA ILE A 145 -28.72 38.76 -12.57
C ILE A 145 -29.13 37.31 -12.84
N VAL A 146 -30.06 37.06 -13.78
CA VAL A 146 -30.52 35.71 -14.11
C VAL A 146 -29.38 34.87 -14.68
N GLY A 147 -28.68 35.36 -15.70
CA GLY A 147 -27.58 34.65 -16.34
C GLY A 147 -26.43 34.35 -15.38
N LEU A 148 -26.02 35.33 -14.57
CA LEU A 148 -24.99 35.12 -13.56
C LEU A 148 -25.44 34.14 -12.47
N SER A 149 -26.72 34.18 -12.06
CA SER A 149 -27.28 33.25 -11.08
C SER A 149 -27.26 31.81 -11.60
N VAL A 150 -27.63 31.60 -12.86
CA VAL A 150 -27.57 30.28 -13.52
C VAL A 150 -26.13 29.78 -13.58
N LEU A 151 -25.19 30.62 -14.05
CA LEU A 151 -23.78 30.24 -14.14
C LEU A 151 -23.18 29.94 -12.77
N ALA A 152 -23.46 30.78 -11.77
CA ALA A 152 -23.00 30.61 -10.40
C ALA A 152 -23.54 29.30 -9.79
N PHE A 153 -24.81 28.98 -10.02
CA PHE A 153 -25.41 27.74 -9.52
C PHE A 153 -24.79 26.49 -10.17
N GLN A 154 -24.53 26.52 -11.47
CA GLN A 154 -23.85 25.44 -12.19
C GLN A 154 -22.39 25.29 -11.73
N ALA A 155 -21.67 26.40 -11.56
CA ALA A 155 -20.29 26.41 -11.05
C ALA A 155 -20.20 25.92 -9.60
N ALA A 156 -21.15 26.32 -8.74
CA ALA A 156 -21.25 25.85 -7.35
C ALA A 156 -21.49 24.35 -7.30
N THR A 157 -22.42 23.83 -8.13
CA THR A 157 -22.68 22.38 -8.23
C THR A 157 -21.45 21.61 -8.66
N LEU A 158 -20.75 22.07 -9.71
CA LEU A 158 -19.50 21.46 -10.18
C LEU A 158 -18.43 21.46 -9.07
N THR A 159 -18.30 22.56 -8.34
CA THR A 159 -17.34 22.71 -7.23
C THR A 159 -17.68 21.78 -6.06
N LEU A 160 -18.96 21.71 -5.68
CA LEU A 160 -19.43 20.84 -4.60
C LEU A 160 -19.13 19.37 -4.91
N ILE A 161 -19.49 18.91 -6.11
CA ILE A 161 -19.18 17.54 -6.56
C ILE A 161 -17.68 17.28 -6.48
N ARG A 162 -16.86 18.25 -6.93
CA ARG A 162 -15.40 18.13 -6.89
C ARG A 162 -14.84 18.03 -5.46
N VAL A 163 -15.35 18.85 -4.55
CA VAL A 163 -14.95 18.82 -3.13
C VAL A 163 -15.34 17.49 -2.50
N VAL A 164 -16.57 17.02 -2.72
CA VAL A 164 -17.07 15.74 -2.22
C VAL A 164 -16.20 14.59 -2.72
N ASN A 165 -15.86 14.57 -4.01
CA ASN A 165 -15.03 13.52 -4.59
C ASN A 165 -13.60 13.53 -4.04
N ARG A 166 -13.01 14.73 -3.85
CA ARG A 166 -11.68 14.84 -3.23
C ARG A 166 -11.69 14.31 -1.80
N ARG A 167 -12.70 14.70 -1.01
CA ARG A 167 -12.87 14.22 0.37
C ARG A 167 -13.13 12.71 0.44
N ALA A 168 -13.91 12.17 -0.47
CA ALA A 168 -14.14 10.72 -0.57
C ALA A 168 -12.84 9.97 -0.90
N GLY A 169 -12.01 10.52 -1.78
CA GLY A 169 -10.66 9.99 -2.08
C GLY A 169 -9.75 9.99 -0.84
N GLU A 170 -9.64 11.13 -0.16
CA GLU A 170 -8.86 11.27 1.08
C GLU A 170 -9.35 10.28 2.17
N ALA A 171 -10.66 10.16 2.35
CA ALA A 171 -11.25 9.24 3.31
C ALA A 171 -11.00 7.76 2.95
N ALA A 172 -11.03 7.42 1.67
CA ALA A 172 -10.74 6.07 1.19
C ALA A 172 -9.28 5.68 1.44
N GLU A 173 -8.34 6.59 1.18
CA GLU A 173 -6.91 6.37 1.46
C GLU A 173 -6.67 6.22 2.97
N ALA A 174 -7.28 7.09 3.78
CA ALA A 174 -7.20 6.99 5.23
C ALA A 174 -7.79 5.67 5.77
N SER A 175 -8.89 5.18 5.18
CA SER A 175 -9.46 3.88 5.53
C SER A 175 -8.55 2.72 5.15
N ALA A 176 -7.99 2.74 3.93
CA ALA A 176 -7.06 1.69 3.47
C ALA A 176 -5.80 1.63 4.34
N GLU A 177 -5.29 2.76 4.81
CA GLU A 177 -4.16 2.80 5.73
C GLU A 177 -4.53 2.27 7.12
N ARG A 178 -5.72 2.59 7.63
CA ARG A 178 -6.24 2.00 8.88
C ARG A 178 -6.38 0.48 8.78
N ASP A 179 -6.89 -0.04 7.66
CA ASP A 179 -7.03 -1.48 7.45
C ASP A 179 -5.67 -2.18 7.39
N ARG A 180 -4.67 -1.57 6.75
CA ARG A 180 -3.28 -2.07 6.77
C ARG A 180 -2.69 -2.09 8.17
N GLN A 181 -2.93 -1.04 8.96
CA GLN A 181 -2.46 -0.95 10.33
C GLN A 181 -3.15 -1.99 11.22
N ALA A 182 -4.47 -2.17 11.08
CA ALA A 182 -5.24 -3.19 11.79
C ALA A 182 -4.75 -4.60 11.44
N HIS A 183 -4.48 -4.88 10.16
CA HIS A 183 -3.94 -6.16 9.73
C HIS A 183 -2.54 -6.43 10.30
N ARG A 184 -1.64 -5.43 10.29
CA ARG A 184 -0.30 -5.55 10.91
C ARG A 184 -0.39 -5.81 12.41
N LYS A 185 -1.32 -5.13 13.10
CA LYS A 185 -1.55 -5.32 14.53
C LYS A 185 -2.04 -6.73 14.83
N ALA A 186 -3.03 -7.23 14.07
CA ALA A 186 -3.54 -8.59 14.21
C ALA A 186 -2.44 -9.65 13.98
N LEU A 187 -1.57 -9.45 12.99
CA LEU A 187 -0.43 -10.34 12.76
C LEU A 187 0.60 -10.31 13.90
N ALA A 188 0.86 -9.14 14.50
CA ALA A 188 1.75 -9.02 15.64
C ALA A 188 1.18 -9.72 16.88
N GLU A 189 -0.10 -9.52 17.18
CA GLU A 189 -0.80 -10.20 18.28
C GLU A 189 -0.82 -11.72 18.09
N GLN A 190 -1.06 -12.20 16.87
CA GLN A 190 -1.01 -13.63 16.57
C GLN A 190 0.39 -14.22 16.76
N ARG A 191 1.45 -13.49 16.36
CA ARG A 191 2.83 -13.92 16.58
C ARG A 191 3.18 -13.97 18.07
N GLU A 192 2.76 -12.96 18.83
CA GLU A 192 2.98 -12.93 20.28
C GLU A 192 2.25 -14.09 20.97
N ALA A 193 1.02 -14.39 20.57
CA ALA A 193 0.26 -15.53 21.09
C ALA A 193 0.90 -16.88 20.75
N ASP A 194 1.37 -17.07 19.51
CA ASP A 194 2.07 -18.29 19.08
C ASP A 194 3.40 -18.46 19.84
N GLN A 195 4.17 -17.38 20.00
CA GLN A 195 5.39 -17.39 20.83
C GLN A 195 5.07 -17.80 22.26
N ARG A 196 4.08 -17.18 22.92
CA ARG A 196 3.67 -17.54 24.29
C ARG A 196 3.23 -18.99 24.40
N SER A 197 2.48 -19.50 23.41
CA SER A 197 2.03 -20.90 23.39
C SER A 197 3.21 -21.88 23.26
N ARG A 198 4.15 -21.60 22.35
CA ARG A 198 5.38 -22.40 22.18
C ARG A 198 6.24 -22.39 23.44
N PHE A 199 6.44 -21.21 24.03
CA PHE A 199 7.16 -21.05 25.29
C PHE A 199 6.51 -21.85 26.42
N ALA A 200 5.19 -21.76 26.58
CA ALA A 200 4.46 -22.52 27.61
C ALA A 200 4.56 -24.03 27.39
N GLY A 201 4.45 -24.49 26.14
CA GLY A 201 4.61 -25.91 25.78
C GLY A 201 6.01 -26.45 26.10
N GLN A 202 7.06 -25.66 25.84
CA GLN A 202 8.44 -26.03 26.10
C GLN A 202 8.82 -25.97 27.59
N LEU A 203 8.28 -25.01 28.35
CA LEU A 203 8.48 -24.91 29.81
C LEU A 203 7.68 -25.95 30.60
N GLY A 204 6.61 -26.51 30.01
CA GLY A 204 5.74 -27.51 30.64
C GLY A 204 6.48 -28.79 31.05
N ALA A 205 7.59 -29.13 30.41
CA ALA A 205 8.42 -30.27 30.78
C ALA A 205 9.45 -29.96 31.90
N THR A 206 9.80 -28.68 32.07
CA THR A 206 10.87 -28.24 32.98
C THR A 206 10.36 -27.87 34.38
N LEU A 207 9.15 -27.31 34.46
CA LEU A 207 8.52 -26.93 35.72
C LEU A 207 8.29 -28.11 36.68
N PRO A 208 7.86 -29.32 36.24
CA PRO A 208 7.70 -30.47 37.13
C PRO A 208 9.03 -30.99 37.70
N LEU A 209 10.13 -30.91 36.94
CA LEU A 209 11.46 -31.28 37.42
C LEU A 209 11.96 -30.32 38.52
N LEU A 210 11.72 -29.02 38.35
CA LEU A 210 12.05 -28.00 39.36
C LEU A 210 11.18 -28.17 40.61
N ALA A 211 9.89 -28.44 40.45
CA ALA A 211 8.98 -28.72 41.57
C ALA A 211 9.41 -29.98 42.34
N GLY A 212 9.76 -31.07 41.65
CA GLY A 212 10.21 -32.31 42.29
C GLY A 212 11.53 -32.17 43.06
N LEU A 213 12.44 -31.32 42.58
CA LEU A 213 13.67 -30.96 43.31
C LEU A 213 13.37 -30.05 44.52
N ALA A 214 12.44 -29.11 44.39
CA ALA A 214 12.04 -28.20 45.48
C ALA A 214 11.31 -28.95 46.62
N ASP A 215 10.43 -29.89 46.27
CA ASP A 215 9.67 -30.72 47.21
C ASP A 215 10.50 -31.88 47.79
N ARG A 216 11.79 -31.99 47.41
CA ARG A 216 12.72 -33.08 47.79
C ARG A 216 12.22 -34.49 47.45
N THR A 217 11.36 -34.61 46.43
CA THR A 217 10.86 -35.90 45.93
C THR A 217 11.84 -36.54 44.94
N LEU A 218 12.73 -35.74 44.35
CA LEU A 218 13.83 -36.18 43.48
C LEU A 218 15.17 -36.04 44.20
N ASP A 219 16.01 -37.08 44.17
CA ASP A 219 17.36 -37.04 44.75
C ASP A 219 18.36 -36.39 43.78
N PRO A 220 19.03 -35.29 44.15
CA PRO A 220 20.06 -34.64 43.32
C PRO A 220 21.28 -35.51 43.04
N ARG A 221 21.51 -36.57 43.83
CA ARG A 221 22.65 -37.48 43.67
C ARG A 221 22.40 -38.61 42.68
N ASP A 222 21.14 -38.80 42.26
CA ASP A 222 20.78 -39.80 41.25
C ASP A 222 21.30 -39.37 39.86
N GLU A 223 22.01 -40.29 39.20
CA GLU A 223 22.55 -40.12 37.86
C GLU A 223 21.45 -39.78 36.85
N THR A 224 20.27 -40.38 36.98
CA THR A 224 19.13 -40.17 36.07
C THR A 224 18.50 -38.79 36.23
N VAL A 225 18.44 -38.27 37.46
CA VAL A 225 17.95 -36.91 37.76
C VAL A 225 18.94 -35.87 37.25
N ARG A 226 20.25 -36.09 37.43
CA ARG A 226 21.30 -35.22 36.88
C ARG A 226 21.23 -35.15 35.35
N GLN A 227 21.07 -36.28 34.67
CA GLN A 227 20.98 -36.32 33.21
C GLN A 227 19.76 -35.54 32.69
N ARG A 228 18.60 -35.67 33.35
CA ARG A 228 17.39 -34.89 33.04
C ARG A 228 17.58 -33.40 33.29
N CYS A 229 18.25 -33.01 34.38
CA CYS A 229 18.58 -31.62 34.68
C CYS A 229 19.55 -31.01 33.64
N THR A 230 20.55 -31.76 33.19
CA THR A 230 21.47 -31.31 32.14
C THR A 230 20.73 -31.09 30.82
N LEU A 231 19.84 -32.01 30.43
CA LEU A 231 19.02 -31.88 29.23
C LEU A 231 18.09 -30.66 29.30
N ALA A 232 17.39 -30.49 30.42
CA ALA A 232 16.52 -29.34 30.69
C ALA A 232 17.29 -28.00 30.65
N ALA A 233 18.48 -27.95 31.23
CA ALA A 233 19.33 -26.76 31.22
C ALA A 233 19.83 -26.42 29.80
N THR A 234 20.19 -27.43 29.00
CA THR A 234 20.58 -27.24 27.60
C THR A 234 19.41 -26.76 26.75
N GLN A 235 18.21 -27.33 26.96
CA GLN A 235 16.98 -26.90 26.27
C GLN A 235 16.60 -25.46 26.62
N LEU A 236 16.68 -25.05 27.89
CA LEU A 236 16.44 -23.67 28.31
C LEU A 236 17.47 -22.69 27.73
N ARG A 237 18.77 -23.04 27.77
CA ARG A 237 19.82 -22.20 27.18
C ARG A 237 19.61 -22.02 25.68
N ARG A 238 19.24 -23.09 24.97
CA ARG A 238 18.91 -23.04 23.55
C ARG A 238 17.67 -22.18 23.30
N LEU A 239 16.62 -22.32 24.12
CA LEU A 239 15.39 -21.54 24.00
C LEU A 239 15.60 -20.04 24.22
N PHE A 240 16.45 -19.67 25.18
CA PHE A 240 16.82 -18.27 25.43
C PHE A 240 17.76 -17.73 24.35
N ALA A 241 18.68 -18.56 23.84
CA ALA A 241 19.55 -18.18 22.73
C ALA A 241 18.78 -18.01 21.40
N GLU A 242 17.78 -18.84 21.13
CA GLU A 242 16.94 -18.77 19.92
C GLU A 242 15.94 -17.60 19.95
N ASN A 243 15.59 -17.05 21.12
CA ASN A 243 14.64 -15.93 21.24
C ASN A 243 15.28 -14.53 21.33
N ASP A 244 16.59 -14.44 21.58
CA ASP A 244 17.32 -13.16 21.53
C ASP A 244 17.78 -12.77 20.11
N ASP A 245 17.59 -13.63 19.11
CA ASP A 245 18.13 -13.44 17.77
C ASP A 245 17.15 -12.68 16.85
N VAL A 246 17.21 -11.35 16.89
CA VAL A 246 16.88 -10.54 15.70
C VAL A 246 18.01 -10.78 14.70
N GLY A 247 17.79 -11.81 13.88
CA GLY A 247 18.74 -12.56 13.06
C GLY A 247 20.09 -11.91 12.74
N ASP A 248 21.13 -12.40 13.41
CA ASP A 248 22.52 -12.23 13.01
C ASP A 248 22.87 -13.17 11.83
N PRO A 249 23.14 -12.62 10.61
CA PRO A 249 23.41 -13.44 9.44
C PRO A 249 24.64 -14.34 9.55
N LEU A 250 25.63 -13.98 10.38
CA LEU A 250 26.83 -14.79 10.59
C LEU A 250 26.55 -15.96 11.53
N VAL A 251 25.78 -15.75 12.61
CA VAL A 251 25.34 -16.87 13.48
C VAL A 251 24.48 -17.85 12.70
N HIS A 252 23.62 -17.35 11.81
CA HIS A 252 22.79 -18.20 10.97
C HIS A 252 23.63 -19.11 10.06
N GLU A 253 24.63 -18.56 9.37
CA GLU A 253 25.52 -19.34 8.50
C GLU A 253 26.41 -20.33 9.28
N VAL A 254 26.92 -19.94 10.46
CA VAL A 254 27.69 -20.83 11.36
C VAL A 254 26.81 -21.96 11.91
N SER A 255 25.57 -21.65 12.31
CA SER A 255 24.62 -22.64 12.82
C SER A 255 24.26 -23.67 11.75
N ALA A 256 24.10 -23.25 10.49
CA ALA A 256 23.91 -24.18 9.38
C ALA A 256 25.09 -25.14 9.17
N CYS A 257 26.32 -24.67 9.40
CA CYS A 257 27.52 -25.52 9.34
C CYS A 257 27.53 -26.56 10.49
N VAL A 258 27.13 -26.12 11.69
CA VAL A 258 27.00 -26.99 12.87
C VAL A 258 25.91 -28.04 12.65
N ASP A 259 24.73 -27.64 12.18
CA ASP A 259 23.62 -28.55 11.88
C ASP A 259 24.02 -29.65 10.89
N LEU A 260 24.82 -29.31 9.88
CA LEU A 260 25.33 -30.27 8.90
C LEU A 260 26.33 -31.26 9.53
N ALA A 261 27.16 -30.81 10.47
CA ALA A 261 28.09 -31.65 11.22
C ALA A 261 27.35 -32.58 12.19
N GLU A 262 26.35 -32.08 12.91
CA GLU A 262 25.52 -32.89 13.82
C GLU A 262 24.74 -33.98 13.08
N ARG A 263 24.21 -33.68 11.88
CA ARG A 263 23.58 -34.69 11.00
C ARG A 263 24.52 -35.83 10.59
N ARG A 264 25.84 -35.60 10.61
CA ARG A 264 26.86 -36.62 10.35
C ARG A 264 27.21 -37.43 11.61
N GLY A 265 26.62 -37.12 12.76
CA GLY A 265 26.84 -37.82 14.03
C GLY A 265 27.88 -37.16 14.94
N LEU A 266 28.33 -35.93 14.64
CA LEU A 266 29.26 -35.19 15.50
C LEU A 266 28.51 -34.53 16.67
N THR A 267 29.10 -34.54 17.87
CA THR A 267 28.61 -33.72 18.99
C THR A 267 29.29 -32.36 18.93
N VAL A 268 28.52 -31.30 18.64
CA VAL A 268 29.08 -29.96 18.43
C VAL A 268 28.59 -29.00 19.51
N THR A 269 29.53 -28.32 20.18
CA THR A 269 29.19 -27.23 21.11
C THR A 269 29.45 -25.88 20.44
N LEU A 270 28.40 -25.09 20.21
CA LEU A 270 28.51 -23.72 19.69
C LEU A 270 28.44 -22.70 20.84
N ALA A 271 29.36 -21.75 20.87
CA ALA A 271 29.34 -20.59 21.75
C ALA A 271 29.42 -19.30 20.94
N VAL A 272 28.50 -18.36 21.17
CA VAL A 272 28.53 -17.03 20.54
C VAL A 272 28.70 -15.98 21.63
N SER A 273 29.63 -15.05 21.45
CA SER A 273 29.91 -13.97 22.39
C SER A 273 30.15 -12.65 21.67
N GLY A 274 29.54 -11.59 22.19
CA GLY A 274 29.61 -10.22 21.66
C GLY A 274 28.38 -9.81 20.84
N GLU A 275 28.20 -8.49 20.69
CA GLU A 275 27.07 -7.86 19.99
C GLU A 275 27.05 -8.21 18.49
N PRO A 276 25.86 -8.31 17.85
CA PRO A 276 25.74 -8.48 16.41
C PRO A 276 26.39 -7.33 15.65
N ALA A 277 27.27 -7.66 14.69
CA ALA A 277 27.95 -6.69 13.85
C ALA A 277 27.61 -6.95 12.36
N PRO A 278 27.40 -5.91 11.54
CA PRO A 278 27.10 -6.09 10.13
C PRO A 278 28.35 -6.57 9.37
N VAL A 279 28.40 -7.86 9.07
CA VAL A 279 29.49 -8.49 8.29
C VAL A 279 29.08 -8.64 6.82
N PRO A 280 29.86 -8.13 5.85
CA PRO A 280 29.60 -8.34 4.43
C PRO A 280 29.53 -9.82 4.05
N THR A 281 28.64 -10.18 3.12
CA THR A 281 28.41 -11.58 2.72
C THR A 281 29.67 -12.30 2.21
N ALA A 282 30.57 -11.58 1.51
CA ALA A 282 31.84 -12.16 1.07
C ALA A 282 32.71 -12.60 2.25
N VAL A 283 32.82 -11.76 3.28
CA VAL A 283 33.57 -12.04 4.50
C VAL A 283 32.94 -13.17 5.31
N ARG A 284 31.60 -13.24 5.39
CA ARG A 284 30.92 -14.35 6.09
C ARG A 284 31.24 -15.71 5.47
N ARG A 285 31.32 -15.79 4.14
CA ARG A 285 31.75 -16.99 3.41
C ARG A 285 33.21 -17.34 3.66
N GLU A 286 34.07 -16.33 3.71
CA GLU A 286 35.50 -16.51 4.02
C GLU A 286 35.74 -16.96 5.47
N LEU A 287 34.89 -16.55 6.41
CA LEU A 287 34.92 -17.01 7.80
C LEU A 287 34.35 -18.43 7.97
N THR A 288 33.32 -18.79 7.21
CA THR A 288 32.65 -20.10 7.32
C THR A 288 33.33 -21.21 6.51
N GLY A 289 34.09 -20.88 5.47
CA GLY A 289 34.85 -21.86 4.67
C GLY A 289 35.86 -22.69 5.48
N PRO A 290 36.75 -22.05 6.27
CA PRO A 290 37.66 -22.76 7.17
C PRO A 290 36.92 -23.59 8.22
N LEU A 291 35.80 -23.07 8.76
CA LEU A 291 34.95 -23.78 9.73
C LEU A 291 34.39 -25.08 9.16
N MET A 292 33.87 -25.03 7.94
CA MET A 292 33.39 -26.21 7.23
C MET A 292 34.49 -27.25 7.01
N THR A 293 35.70 -26.78 6.72
CA THR A 293 36.87 -27.66 6.53
C THR A 293 37.28 -28.35 7.83
N ALA A 294 37.28 -27.62 8.95
CA ALA A 294 37.55 -28.17 10.28
C ALA A 294 36.48 -29.19 10.71
N LEU A 295 35.20 -28.85 10.57
CA LEU A 295 34.08 -29.73 10.92
C LEU A 295 34.03 -30.98 10.02
N ALA A 296 34.44 -30.88 8.76
CA ALA A 296 34.51 -32.03 7.86
C ALA A 296 35.59 -33.05 8.25
N ALA A 297 36.66 -32.59 8.91
CA ALA A 297 37.77 -33.43 9.37
C ALA A 297 37.54 -34.01 10.79
N ALA A 298 36.55 -33.49 11.53
CA ALA A 298 36.20 -33.96 12.87
C ALA A 298 35.68 -35.41 12.84
N ARG A 299 35.99 -36.18 13.89
CA ARG A 299 35.60 -37.59 14.02
C ARG A 299 34.37 -37.78 14.89
N SER A 300 34.37 -37.20 16.09
CA SER A 300 33.30 -37.39 17.07
C SER A 300 32.85 -36.11 17.77
N GLN A 301 33.76 -35.15 17.96
CA GLN A 301 33.46 -33.94 18.74
C GLN A 301 34.06 -32.69 18.11
N ALA A 302 33.30 -31.60 18.16
CA ALA A 302 33.78 -30.28 17.81
C ALA A 302 33.29 -29.21 18.79
N ARG A 303 34.12 -28.20 19.04
CA ARG A 303 33.72 -27.00 19.77
C ARG A 303 33.93 -25.80 18.86
N VAL A 304 32.86 -25.09 18.58
CA VAL A 304 32.85 -23.91 17.72
C VAL A 304 32.58 -22.68 18.58
N SER A 305 33.35 -21.62 18.39
CA SER A 305 33.13 -20.35 19.06
C SER A 305 33.18 -19.18 18.08
N VAL A 306 32.20 -18.30 18.18
CA VAL A 306 32.17 -17.00 17.48
C VAL A 306 32.37 -15.92 18.53
N LEU A 307 33.50 -15.22 18.47
CA LEU A 307 33.82 -14.10 19.36
C LEU A 307 33.82 -12.80 18.56
N ARG A 308 33.13 -11.79 19.09
CA ARG A 308 33.06 -10.45 18.49
C ARG A 308 33.50 -9.43 19.51
N THR A 309 34.52 -8.66 19.16
CA THR A 309 35.10 -7.65 20.02
C THR A 309 35.34 -6.38 19.22
N GLY A 310 34.43 -5.41 19.35
CA GLY A 310 34.55 -4.09 18.71
C GLY A 310 34.73 -4.17 17.19
N ASP A 311 35.99 -4.09 16.75
CA ASP A 311 36.39 -4.08 15.34
C ASP A 311 36.89 -5.46 14.84
N GLU A 312 36.89 -6.52 15.66
CA GLU A 312 37.37 -7.86 15.31
C GLU A 312 36.31 -8.94 15.51
N ILE A 313 36.19 -9.84 14.52
CA ILE A 313 35.35 -11.03 14.56
C ILE A 313 36.23 -12.25 14.38
N ARG A 314 36.10 -13.21 15.29
CA ARG A 314 36.86 -14.46 15.31
C ARG A 314 35.90 -15.64 15.28
N VAL A 315 36.14 -16.56 14.36
CA VAL A 315 35.48 -17.87 14.31
C VAL A 315 36.54 -18.91 14.58
N ALA A 316 36.40 -19.64 15.68
CA ALA A 316 37.33 -20.69 16.04
C ALA A 316 36.63 -22.04 16.14
N ALA A 317 37.33 -23.10 15.73
CA ALA A 317 36.88 -24.47 15.87
C ALA A 317 37.99 -25.32 16.48
N ILE A 318 37.64 -26.12 17.48
CA ILE A 318 38.50 -27.16 18.04
C ILE A 318 37.86 -28.50 17.69
N THR A 319 38.59 -29.37 17.00
CA THR A 319 38.09 -30.68 16.56
C THR A 319 39.05 -31.80 16.91
N ASP A 320 38.55 -33.02 16.98
CA ASP A 320 39.28 -34.25 17.31
C ASP A 320 39.86 -34.99 16.08
N GLY A 321 40.06 -34.28 14.97
CA GLY A 321 40.64 -34.80 13.74
C GLY A 321 41.68 -33.86 13.13
N GLU A 322 42.59 -34.41 12.33
CA GLU A 322 43.57 -33.62 11.56
C GLU A 322 42.96 -33.16 10.23
N PRO A 323 43.01 -31.85 9.92
CA PRO A 323 42.50 -31.32 8.66
C PRO A 323 43.39 -31.79 7.50
N GLY A 324 42.80 -32.49 6.52
CA GLY A 324 43.53 -33.01 5.36
C GLY A 324 44.00 -31.93 4.38
N ALA A 325 43.29 -30.81 4.27
CA ALA A 325 43.68 -29.66 3.47
C ALA A 325 43.45 -28.38 4.28
N GLN A 326 44.53 -27.69 4.64
CA GLN A 326 44.45 -26.41 5.35
C GLN A 326 44.07 -25.33 4.34
N ALA A 327 42.86 -24.81 4.44
CA ALA A 327 42.45 -23.67 3.63
C ALA A 327 43.21 -22.43 4.13
N ASN A 328 44.02 -21.84 3.24
CA ASN A 328 44.69 -20.57 3.52
C ASN A 328 43.67 -19.42 3.45
N GLY A 329 43.77 -18.47 4.37
CA GLY A 329 42.95 -17.25 4.35
C GLY A 329 43.12 -16.46 3.05
N SER A 330 42.05 -15.86 2.57
CA SER A 330 42.07 -14.79 1.56
C SER A 330 42.45 -13.47 2.23
N GLY A 331 43.03 -12.51 1.50
CA GLY A 331 43.62 -11.27 2.05
C GLY A 331 42.72 -10.35 2.90
N GLY A 332 41.45 -10.70 3.14
CA GLY A 332 40.56 -10.06 4.11
C GLY A 332 40.36 -10.83 5.43
N VAL A 333 40.60 -12.14 5.48
CA VAL A 333 40.41 -13.01 6.67
C VAL A 333 41.69 -13.78 6.93
N ASP A 334 42.28 -13.55 8.10
CA ASP A 334 43.47 -14.28 8.54
C ASP A 334 43.06 -15.63 9.13
N VAL A 335 43.69 -16.73 8.67
CA VAL A 335 43.32 -18.10 9.08
C VAL A 335 44.55 -18.80 9.64
N GLU A 336 44.49 -19.12 10.92
CA GLU A 336 45.53 -19.83 11.65
C GLU A 336 45.09 -21.26 11.96
N TRP A 337 45.99 -22.22 11.77
CA TRP A 337 45.79 -23.62 12.09
C TRP A 337 46.89 -24.08 13.06
N HIS A 338 46.49 -24.72 14.15
CA HIS A 338 47.39 -25.27 15.16
C HIS A 338 47.04 -26.72 15.47
N ALA A 339 48.04 -27.60 15.47
CA ALA A 339 47.90 -28.95 15.99
C ALA A 339 48.17 -28.94 17.50
N LEU A 340 47.18 -29.39 18.29
CA LEU A 340 47.26 -29.57 19.74
C LEU A 340 47.14 -31.06 20.06
N GLY A 341 48.22 -31.81 19.84
CA GLY A 341 48.24 -33.25 20.03
C GLY A 341 47.27 -33.95 19.08
N GLU A 342 46.29 -34.67 19.61
CA GLU A 342 45.23 -35.35 18.81
C GLU A 342 44.09 -34.41 18.37
N ARG A 343 44.16 -33.12 18.70
CA ARG A 343 43.14 -32.13 18.36
C ARG A 343 43.69 -31.10 17.39
N SER A 344 42.86 -30.62 16.48
CA SER A 344 43.17 -29.46 15.65
C SER A 344 42.41 -28.24 16.15
N TRP A 345 43.10 -27.10 16.18
CA TRP A 345 42.53 -25.80 16.44
C TRP A 345 42.64 -24.96 15.19
N MET A 346 41.51 -24.43 14.75
CA MET A 346 41.39 -23.50 13.63
C MET A 346 40.85 -22.19 14.16
N GLU A 347 41.40 -21.10 13.65
CA GLU A 347 40.94 -19.75 13.96
C GLU A 347 40.93 -18.89 12.70
N ALA A 348 39.77 -18.34 12.35
CA ALA A 348 39.59 -17.37 11.28
C ALA A 348 39.25 -15.99 11.88
N LYS A 349 40.04 -14.97 11.55
CA LYS A 349 39.95 -13.60 12.10
C LYS A 349 39.64 -12.61 10.98
N TRP A 350 38.68 -11.73 11.22
CA TRP A 350 38.36 -10.60 10.35
C TRP A 350 38.37 -9.30 11.15
N ARG A 351 38.96 -8.24 10.60
CA ARG A 351 38.91 -6.88 11.17
C ARG A 351 38.15 -5.93 10.26
N SER A 352 37.23 -5.16 10.84
CA SER A 352 36.42 -4.20 10.10
C SER A 352 37.19 -2.94 9.66
N ARG A 353 38.38 -2.69 10.23
CA ARG A 353 39.29 -1.62 9.82
C ARG A 353 40.68 -2.19 9.50
N PRO A 354 41.22 -1.96 8.29
CA PRO A 354 42.63 -2.22 8.02
C PRO A 354 43.48 -1.20 8.78
N ASN A 355 44.62 -1.65 9.29
CA ASN A 355 45.66 -0.78 9.86
C ASN A 355 46.47 -0.12 8.74
#